data_AF-A0A661R5F7-F1
#
_entry.id   AF-A0A661R5F7-F1
#
_cell.length_a   1.000
_cell.length_b   1.000
_cell.length_c   1.000
_cell.angle_alpha   90.00
_cell.angle_beta   90.00
_cell.angle_gamma   90.00
#
_symmetry.space_group_name_H-M   'P 1'
#
loop_
_entity.id
_entity.type
_entity.pdbx_description
1 polymer ?
#
loop_
_entity_poly.entity_id
_entity_poly.type
_entity_poly.pdbx_seq_one_letter_code
_entity_poly.pdbx_strand_id
1 'polypeptide(L)' 'IPIVTDLGHARNVLIVRSSDLLVAISGSYGTLSEISIALKLAKPIIGLRTWPHMKGIRYVKTAEDAVDAVSSLIK' A
#
# COMPACT_ATOMS: atom_id res chain seq x y z
N ILE A 1 12.77 3.86 12.61
CA ILE A 1 14.00 4.55 12.19
C ILE A 1 13.68 5.38 10.95
N PRO A 2 13.76 6.73 10.99
CA PRO A 2 13.65 7.54 9.79
C PRO A 2 14.91 7.33 8.91
N ILE A 3 14.73 6.96 7.64
CA ILE A 3 15.85 6.90 6.69
C ILE A 3 16.12 8.33 6.23
N VAL A 4 17.27 8.89 6.63
CA VAL A 4 17.73 10.24 6.27
C VAL A 4 18.24 10.25 4.83
N THR A 5 17.31 10.21 3.90
CA THR A 5 17.60 10.29 2.46
C THR A 5 17.60 11.72 1.91
N ASP A 6 17.16 12.69 2.71
CA ASP A 6 16.86 14.07 2.29
C ASP A 6 15.83 14.18 1.14
N LEU A 7 15.03 13.13 0.93
CA LEU A 7 14.06 13.06 -0.18
C LEU A 7 12.66 13.59 0.18
N GLY A 8 12.44 14.08 1.39
CA GLY A 8 11.12 14.51 1.84
C GLY A 8 10.04 13.45 1.58
N HIS A 9 8.99 13.79 0.83
CA HIS A 9 7.91 12.88 0.43
C HIS A 9 8.32 11.83 -0.63
N ALA A 10 9.38 12.08 -1.40
CA ALA A 10 9.84 11.13 -2.42
C ALA A 10 10.39 9.82 -1.82
N ARG A 11 10.69 9.79 -0.51
CA ARG A 11 10.97 8.55 0.23
C ARG A 11 9.86 7.51 0.13
N ASN A 12 8.60 7.93 -0.06
CA ASN A 12 7.47 7.02 -0.16
C ASN A 12 7.62 6.11 -1.39
N VAL A 13 8.24 6.62 -2.46
CA VAL A 13 8.56 5.80 -3.64
C VAL A 13 9.50 4.66 -3.28
N LEU A 14 10.51 4.93 -2.44
CA LEU A 14 11.44 3.89 -1.99
C LEU A 14 10.72 2.81 -1.18
N ILE A 15 9.85 3.22 -0.25
CA ILE A 15 9.04 2.32 0.58
C ILE A 15 8.20 1.42 -0.32
N VAL A 16 7.42 2.02 -1.23
CA VAL A 16 6.59 1.24 -2.17
C VAL A 16 7.45 0.32 -3.03
N ARG A 17 8.59 0.80 -3.54
CA ARG A 17 9.50 -0.01 -4.38
C ARG A 17 10.14 -1.17 -3.63
N SER A 18 10.39 -1.06 -2.33
CA SER A 18 10.97 -2.13 -1.52
C SER A 18 9.99 -3.22 -1.08
N SER A 19 8.67 -2.98 -1.14
CA SER A 19 7.67 -3.95 -0.64
C SER A 19 7.19 -4.92 -1.72
N ASP A 20 6.94 -6.19 -1.42
CA ASP A 20 6.32 -7.10 -2.40
C ASP A 20 4.87 -6.71 -2.73
N LEU A 21 4.14 -6.21 -1.72
CA LEU A 21 2.77 -5.71 -1.80
C LEU A 21 2.53 -4.64 -0.74
N LEU A 22 1.36 -3.99 -0.81
CA LEU A 22 0.95 -2.99 0.17
C LEU A 22 -0.39 -3.35 0.81
N VAL A 23 -0.51 -3.08 2.11
CA VAL A 23 -1.79 -3.07 2.83
C VAL A 23 -2.11 -1.63 3.20
N ALA A 24 -3.08 -1.03 2.52
CA ALA A 24 -3.54 0.33 2.76
C ALA A 24 -4.64 0.34 3.82
N ILE A 25 -4.40 1.01 4.95
CA ILE A 25 -5.31 1.06 6.10
C ILE A 25 -5.71 2.52 6.36
N SER A 26 -7.01 2.77 6.56
CA SER A 26 -7.54 4.13 6.77
C SER A 26 -7.27 5.08 5.58
N GLY A 27 -7.55 6.36 5.72
CA GLY A 27 -7.38 7.36 4.66
C GLY A 27 -6.68 8.62 5.14
N SER A 28 -5.48 8.88 4.60
CA SER A 28 -4.82 10.19 4.63
C SER A 28 -4.20 10.48 3.26
N TYR A 29 -3.74 11.72 3.02
CA TYR A 29 -3.02 12.06 1.79
C TYR A 29 -1.70 11.30 1.61
N GLY A 30 -1.00 10.99 2.71
CA GLY A 30 0.21 10.15 2.68
C GLY A 30 -0.11 8.74 2.16
N THR A 31 -1.17 8.13 2.69
CA THR A 31 -1.67 6.83 2.25
C THR A 31 -2.09 6.86 0.78
N LEU A 32 -2.79 7.91 0.33
CA LEU A 32 -3.19 8.05 -1.08
C LEU A 32 -1.97 8.14 -2.01
N SER A 33 -0.92 8.84 -1.58
CA SER A 33 0.33 8.95 -2.34
C SER A 33 0.98 7.57 -2.53
N GLU A 34 1.09 6.78 -1.46
CA GLU A 34 1.65 5.43 -1.50
C GLU A 34 0.80 4.49 -2.37
N ILE A 35 -0.53 4.54 -2.25
CA ILE A 35 -1.46 3.79 -3.13
C ILE A 35 -1.22 4.16 -4.60
N SER A 36 -1.13 5.45 -4.91
CA SER A 36 -0.96 5.93 -6.28
C SER A 36 0.37 5.46 -6.89
N ILE A 37 1.44 5.49 -6.10
CA ILE A 37 2.76 4.99 -6.51
C ILE A 37 2.70 3.47 -6.72
N ALA A 38 2.04 2.73 -5.85
CA ALA A 38 1.91 1.27 -5.96
C ALA A 38 1.14 0.85 -7.22
N LEU A 39 0.04 1.52 -7.53
CA LEU A 39 -0.72 1.31 -8.77
C LEU A 39 0.14 1.59 -10.01
N LYS A 40 0.91 2.69 -10.01
CA LYS A 40 1.83 3.02 -11.11
C LYS A 40 2.94 1.98 -11.30
N LEU A 41 3.33 1.30 -10.22
CA LEU A 41 4.34 0.26 -10.21
C LEU A 41 3.77 -1.15 -10.38
N ALA A 42 2.46 -1.28 -10.63
CA ALA A 42 1.74 -2.54 -10.73
C ALA A 42 1.95 -3.47 -9.52
N LYS A 43 2.11 -2.89 -8.32
CA LYS A 43 2.21 -3.66 -7.08
C LYS A 43 0.83 -4.08 -6.57
N PRO A 44 0.67 -5.29 -6.03
CA PRO A 44 -0.58 -5.69 -5.39
C PRO A 44 -0.89 -4.79 -4.20
N ILE A 45 -2.16 -4.40 -4.06
CA ILE A 45 -2.65 -3.57 -2.96
C ILE A 45 -3.87 -4.23 -2.34
N ILE A 46 -3.84 -4.38 -1.02
CA ILE A 46 -4.97 -4.80 -0.20
C ILE A 46 -5.48 -3.58 0.54
N GLY A 47 -6.78 -3.27 0.42
CA GLY A 47 -7.39 -2.10 1.05
C GLY A 47 -8.26 -2.50 2.24
N LEU A 48 -7.95 -1.98 3.43
CA LEU A 48 -8.73 -2.18 4.66
C LEU A 48 -9.22 -0.83 5.18
N ARG A 49 -10.54 -0.57 5.03
CA ARG A 49 -11.16 0.71 5.43
C ARG A 49 -10.38 1.95 4.91
N THR A 50 -9.91 1.89 3.66
CA THR A 50 -9.10 2.95 3.03
C THR A 50 -9.88 3.69 1.94
N TRP A 51 -9.19 4.48 1.11
CA TRP A 51 -9.73 5.19 -0.05
C TRP A 51 -10.58 4.26 -0.93
N PRO A 52 -11.88 4.55 -1.11
CA PRO A 52 -12.81 3.65 -1.79
C PRO A 52 -12.77 3.81 -3.32
N HIS A 53 -13.32 2.82 -4.02
CA HIS A 53 -13.59 2.87 -5.47
C HIS A 53 -12.36 3.06 -6.39
N MET A 54 -11.17 2.69 -5.94
CA MET A 54 -9.97 2.70 -6.77
C MET A 54 -9.80 1.36 -7.49
N LYS A 55 -9.58 1.39 -8.80
CA LYS A 55 -9.28 0.19 -9.59
C LYS A 55 -7.90 -0.35 -9.22
N GLY A 56 -7.75 -1.68 -9.22
CA GLY A 56 -6.47 -2.35 -8.92
C GLY A 56 -6.21 -2.59 -7.43
N ILE A 57 -7.18 -2.29 -6.55
CA ILE A 57 -7.10 -2.59 -5.12
C ILE A 57 -8.04 -3.76 -4.78
N ARG A 58 -7.52 -4.74 -4.04
CA ARG A 58 -8.33 -5.82 -3.42
C ARG A 58 -8.85 -5.34 -2.07
N TYR A 59 -10.11 -4.95 -1.99
CA TYR A 59 -10.71 -4.50 -0.74
C TYR A 59 -11.13 -5.67 0.16
N VAL A 60 -10.83 -5.56 1.44
CA VAL A 60 -11.15 -6.54 2.50
C VAL A 60 -11.83 -5.85 3.68
N LYS A 61 -12.51 -6.61 4.53
CA LYS A 61 -13.33 -6.06 5.62
C LYS A 61 -12.66 -6.16 6.98
N THR A 62 -11.92 -7.23 7.21
CA THR A 62 -11.28 -7.55 8.49
C THR A 62 -9.76 -7.55 8.38
N ALA A 63 -9.07 -7.56 9.52
CA ALA A 63 -7.62 -7.69 9.54
C ALA A 63 -7.20 -9.10 9.12
N GLU A 64 -7.99 -10.09 9.50
CA GLU A 64 -7.84 -11.51 9.15
C GLU A 64 -7.88 -11.70 7.64
N ASP A 65 -8.91 -11.14 6.96
CA ASP A 65 -9.01 -11.17 5.49
C ASP A 65 -7.79 -10.54 4.82
N ALA A 66 -7.23 -9.48 5.42
CA ALA A 66 -6.05 -8.81 4.90
C ALA A 66 -4.82 -9.72 4.99
N VAL A 67 -4.61 -10.38 6.13
CA VAL A 67 -3.49 -11.31 6.35
C VAL A 67 -3.61 -12.54 5.44
N ASP A 68 -4.81 -13.08 5.26
CA ASP A 68 -5.05 -14.20 4.34
C ASP A 68 -4.76 -13.80 2.89
N ALA A 69 -5.20 -12.61 2.48
CA ALA A 69 -4.90 -12.09 1.16
C ALA A 69 -3.40 -11.86 0.94
N VAL A 70 -2.68 -11.35 1.96
CA VAL A 70 -1.21 -11.21 1.91
C VAL A 70 -0.55 -12.57 1.71
N SER A 71 -0.93 -13.57 2.52
CA SER A 71 -0.37 -14.92 2.46
C SER A 71 -0.61 -15.60 1.12
N SER A 72 -1.72 -15.31 0.46
CA SER A 72 -2.02 -15.84 -0.89
C SER A 72 -1.19 -15.22 -2.02
N LEU A 73 -0.56 -14.07 -1.77
CA LEU A 73 0.13 -13.26 -2.79
C LEU A 73 1.66 -13.29 -2.63
N ILE A 74 2.16 -13.58 -1.43
CA ILE A 74 3.59 -13.73 -1.15
C ILE A 74 3.98 -15.19 -1.40
N LYS A 75 5.14 -15.40 -2.03
CA LYS A 75 5.73 -16.74 -2.25
C LYS A 75 6.63 -17.14 -1.10
#